data_AF-A0A966L601-F1
#
_entry.id   AF-A0A966L601-F1
#
_cell.length_a   1.000
_cell.length_b   1.000
_cell.length_c   1.000
_cell.angle_alpha   90.00
_cell.angle_beta   90.00
_cell.angle_gamma   90.00
#
_symmetry.space_group_name_H-M   'P 1'
#
loop_
_entity.id
_entity.type
_entity.pdbx_description
1 polymer ?
#
loop_
_entity_poly.entity_id
_entity_poly.type
_entity_poly.pdbx_seq_one_letter_code
_entity_poly.pdbx_strand_id
1 'polypeptide(L)'
;DVSWGEITRQLAYKCRWYGRNYIEVDRWFPSSKRCSNCGYIAEKMPLNIREWDCPDCGTHHDRDINASKNILAAGLAVSVCRATIRPSQSKTGAAGAKNPSGKKQKLKS
;
A
#
# COMPACT_ATOMS: atom_id res chain seq x y z
N ASP A 1 17.65 -19.08 -6.81
CA ASP A 1 16.29 -18.55 -7.01
C ASP A 1 15.30 -19.53 -6.42
N VAL A 2 14.26 -19.05 -5.75
CA VAL A 2 13.22 -19.88 -5.12
C VAL A 2 11.98 -19.72 -5.99
N SER A 3 11.47 -20.80 -6.58
CA SER A 3 10.44 -20.80 -7.63
C SER A 3 9.06 -20.31 -7.16
N TRP A 4 8.93 -19.04 -6.72
CA TRP A 4 7.69 -18.44 -6.19
C TRP A 4 6.55 -18.42 -7.21
N GLY A 5 6.89 -18.37 -8.51
CA GLY A 5 5.91 -18.52 -9.59
C GLY A 5 5.22 -19.89 -9.59
N GLU A 6 5.93 -20.95 -9.20
CA GLU A 6 5.33 -22.28 -9.12
C GLU A 6 4.38 -22.40 -7.92
N ILE A 7 4.73 -21.79 -6.77
CA ILE A 7 3.87 -21.76 -5.59
C ILE A 7 2.55 -21.04 -5.91
N THR A 8 2.62 -19.86 -6.54
CA THR A 8 1.42 -19.10 -6.95
C THR A 8 0.58 -19.86 -7.96
N ARG A 9 1.22 -20.51 -8.96
CA ARG A 9 0.53 -21.37 -9.93
C ARG A 9 -0.22 -22.52 -9.26
N GLN A 10 0.42 -23.24 -8.34
CA GLN A 10 -0.19 -24.36 -7.63
C GLN A 10 -1.35 -23.91 -6.74
N LEU A 11 -1.21 -22.79 -6.02
CA LEU A 11 -2.29 -22.21 -5.23
C LEU A 11 -3.50 -21.85 -6.11
N ALA A 12 -3.28 -21.12 -7.20
CA ALA A 12 -4.34 -20.75 -8.12
C ALA A 12 -5.05 -21.99 -8.72
N TYR A 13 -4.28 -23.01 -9.09
CA TYR A 13 -4.81 -24.29 -9.57
C TYR A 13 -5.68 -24.98 -8.52
N LYS A 14 -5.19 -25.16 -7.29
CA LYS A 14 -5.94 -25.83 -6.22
C LYS A 14 -7.17 -25.03 -5.80
N CYS A 15 -7.09 -23.71 -5.71
CA CYS A 15 -8.24 -22.87 -5.42
C CYS A 15 -9.35 -23.05 -6.46
N ARG A 16 -9.02 -23.08 -7.76
CA ARG A 16 -10.01 -23.38 -8.81
C ARG A 16 -10.62 -24.77 -8.66
N TRP A 17 -9.82 -25.78 -8.32
CA TRP A 17 -10.32 -27.14 -8.12
C TRP A 17 -11.35 -27.22 -6.97
N TYR A 18 -11.10 -26.53 -5.85
CA TYR A 18 -11.98 -26.56 -4.69
C TYR A 18 -13.03 -25.44 -4.65
N GLY A 19 -13.23 -24.68 -5.73
CA GLY A 19 -14.20 -23.57 -5.77
C GLY A 19 -13.88 -22.45 -4.76
N ARG A 20 -12.59 -22.17 -4.52
CA ARG A 20 -12.12 -21.11 -3.62
C ARG A 20 -11.66 -19.89 -4.42
N ASN A 21 -11.84 -18.71 -3.84
CA ASN A 21 -11.30 -17.47 -4.39
C ASN A 21 -9.81 -17.37 -4.11
N TYR A 22 -9.03 -17.08 -5.16
CA TYR A 22 -7.62 -16.76 -5.05
C TYR A 22 -7.43 -15.29 -5.42
N ILE A 23 -6.86 -14.51 -4.49
CA ILE A 23 -6.63 -13.08 -4.66
C ILE A 23 -5.15 -12.83 -4.42
N GLU A 24 -4.47 -12.33 -5.44
CA GLU A 24 -3.09 -11.87 -5.33
C GLU A 24 -3.07 -10.42 -4.85
N VAL A 25 -2.21 -10.11 -3.88
CA VAL A 25 -1.94 -8.74 -3.42
C VAL A 25 -0.69 -8.22 -4.12
N ASP A 26 -0.65 -6.92 -4.41
CA ASP A 26 0.49 -6.28 -5.08
C ASP A 26 1.81 -6.57 -4.34
N ARG A 27 2.87 -6.87 -5.11
CA ARG A 27 4.20 -7.22 -4.59
C ARG A 27 4.79 -6.14 -3.70
N TRP A 28 4.48 -4.87 -3.98
CA TRP A 28 5.02 -3.70 -3.27
C TRP A 28 4.07 -3.18 -2.19
N PHE A 29 2.97 -3.90 -1.91
CA PHE A 29 2.09 -3.56 -0.81
C PHE A 29 2.87 -3.60 0.51
N PRO A 30 2.90 -2.49 1.28
CA PRO A 30 3.76 -2.35 2.46
C PRO A 30 3.19 -3.08 3.69
N SER A 31 2.88 -4.37 3.57
CA SER A 31 2.14 -5.15 4.59
C SER A 31 2.80 -5.12 5.97
N SER A 32 4.13 -5.25 6.04
CA SER A 32 4.87 -5.22 7.31
C SER A 32 5.14 -3.82 7.86
N LYS A 33 5.15 -2.80 6.99
CA LYS A 33 5.40 -1.38 7.34
C LYS A 33 4.15 -0.62 7.73
N ARG A 34 2.99 -1.04 7.21
CA ARG A 34 1.70 -0.41 7.47
C ARG A 34 1.19 -0.84 8.84
N CYS A 35 0.79 0.08 9.70
CA CYS A 35 0.07 -0.21 10.92
C CYS A 35 -1.31 -0.77 10.56
N SER A 36 -1.63 -1.98 11.01
CA SER A 36 -2.94 -2.59 10.79
C SER A 36 -4.08 -1.93 11.58
N ASN A 37 -3.76 -1.08 12.55
CA ASN A 37 -4.74 -0.34 13.35
C ASN A 37 -5.10 1.02 12.72
N CYS A 38 -4.12 1.87 12.43
CA CYS A 38 -4.37 3.25 11.93
C CYS A 38 -3.98 3.47 10.46
N GLY A 39 -3.23 2.55 9.84
CA GLY A 39 -2.79 2.69 8.44
C GLY A 39 -1.50 3.50 8.23
N TYR A 40 -0.87 4.03 9.29
CA TYR A 40 0.45 4.67 9.22
C TYR A 40 1.47 3.75 8.53
N ILE A 41 2.30 4.28 7.63
CA ILE A 41 3.34 3.49 6.93
C ILE A 41 4.71 3.94 7.46
N ALA A 42 5.40 3.04 8.15
CA ALA A 42 6.76 3.28 8.60
C ALA A 42 7.72 3.49 7.40
N GLU A 43 8.60 4.49 7.52
CA GLU A 43 9.59 4.81 6.49
C GLU A 43 10.54 3.61 6.25
N LYS A 44 11.07 3.05 7.35
CA LYS A 44 12.01 1.92 7.35
C LYS A 44 11.48 0.79 8.22
N MET A 45 11.69 -0.44 7.75
CA MET A 45 11.40 -1.67 8.50
C MET A 45 12.47 -2.73 8.14
N PRO A 46 13.68 -2.60 8.72
CA PRO A 46 14.73 -3.60 8.57
C PRO A 46 14.31 -5.00 9.00
N LEU A 47 14.92 -6.04 8.40
CA LEU A 47 14.53 -7.44 8.63
C LEU A 47 14.75 -7.94 10.06
N ASN A 48 15.63 -7.29 10.84
CA ASN A 48 15.87 -7.63 12.24
C ASN A 48 14.80 -7.07 13.19
N ILE A 49 13.97 -6.11 12.75
CA ILE A 49 12.86 -5.61 13.57
C ILE A 49 11.72 -6.63 13.50
N ARG A 50 11.44 -7.28 14.62
CA ARG A 50 10.38 -8.29 14.77
C ARG A 50 9.15 -7.73 15.47
N GLU A 51 9.37 -6.79 16.37
CA GLU A 51 8.32 -6.08 17.11
C GLU A 51 8.54 -4.57 16.99
N TRP A 52 7.46 -3.79 16.95
CA TRP A 52 7.52 -2.34 16.88
C TRP A 52 6.22 -1.70 17.38
N ASP A 53 6.33 -0.49 17.92
CA ASP A 53 5.17 0.33 18.28
C ASP A 53 4.88 1.33 17.16
N CYS A 54 3.61 1.46 16.79
CA CYS A 54 3.21 2.44 15.81
C CYS A 54 3.46 3.86 16.35
N PRO A 55 4.26 4.70 15.68
CA PRO A 55 4.55 6.05 16.18
C PRO A 55 3.35 7.00 16.10
N ASP A 56 2.33 6.65 15.30
CA ASP A 56 1.12 7.46 15.13
C ASP A 56 0.04 7.12 16.18
N CYS A 57 -0.23 5.83 16.40
CA CYS A 57 -1.33 5.40 17.28
C CYS A 57 -0.91 4.57 18.50
N GLY A 58 0.39 4.35 18.71
CA GLY A 58 0.93 3.63 19.87
C GLY A 58 0.64 2.13 19.93
N THR A 59 0.02 1.54 18.90
CA THR A 59 -0.28 0.10 18.89
C THR A 59 1.00 -0.73 18.76
N HIS A 60 1.19 -1.68 19.67
CA HIS A 60 2.27 -2.65 19.60
C HIS A 60 2.00 -3.73 18.54
N HIS A 61 3.02 -4.08 17.78
CA HIS A 61 2.92 -5.03 16.67
C HIS A 61 4.04 -6.06 16.69
N ASP A 62 3.68 -7.36 16.64
CA ASP A 62 4.51 -8.35 15.95
C ASP A 62 4.42 -8.11 14.44
N ARG A 63 5.57 -8.09 13.77
CA ARG A 63 5.68 -7.71 12.35
C ARG A 63 4.88 -8.64 11.43
N ASP A 64 4.90 -9.94 11.68
CA ASP A 64 4.30 -10.92 10.76
C ASP A 64 2.79 -11.04 11.00
N ILE A 65 2.35 -10.95 12.26
CA ILE A 65 0.93 -10.82 12.62
C ILE A 65 0.36 -9.53 12.02
N ASN A 66 1.07 -8.40 12.13
CA ASN A 66 0.66 -7.15 11.51
C ASN A 66 0.59 -7.27 9.98
N ALA A 67 1.59 -7.88 9.35
CA ALA A 67 1.59 -8.11 7.90
C ALA A 67 0.42 -8.97 7.44
N SER A 68 0.09 -10.06 8.15
CA SER A 68 -1.05 -10.92 7.81
C SER A 68 -2.38 -10.20 7.93
N LYS A 69 -2.59 -9.37 8.97
CA LYS A 69 -3.78 -8.50 9.10
C LYS A 69 -3.92 -7.54 7.92
N ASN A 70 -2.83 -6.91 7.50
CA ASN A 70 -2.85 -6.01 6.35
C ASN A 70 -3.12 -6.73 5.03
N ILE A 71 -2.55 -7.92 4.81
CA ILE A 71 -2.81 -8.74 3.61
C ILE A 71 -4.28 -9.17 3.57
N LEU A 72 -4.85 -9.59 4.71
CA LEU A 72 -6.27 -9.92 4.81
C LEU A 72 -7.14 -8.72 4.43
N ALA A 73 -6.88 -7.54 5.00
CA ALA A 73 -7.62 -6.33 4.70
C ALA A 73 -7.53 -5.96 3.20
N ALA A 74 -6.34 -6.06 2.60
CA ALA A 74 -6.15 -5.82 1.17
C ALA A 74 -6.91 -6.84 0.30
N GLY A 75 -6.84 -8.13 0.63
CA GLY A 75 -7.58 -9.18 -0.09
C GLY A 75 -9.10 -9.01 0.00
N LEU A 76 -9.62 -8.64 1.17
CA LEU A 76 -11.05 -8.36 1.36
C LEU A 76 -11.50 -7.13 0.57
N ALA A 77 -10.69 -6.07 0.53
CA ALA A 77 -11.00 -4.87 -0.27
C ALA A 77 -11.12 -5.20 -1.77
N VAL A 78 -10.28 -6.10 -2.30
CA VAL A 78 -10.37 -6.57 -3.68
C VAL A 78 -11.63 -7.41 -3.91
N SER A 79 -11.90 -8.34 -2.99
CA SER A 79 -13.05 -9.24 -3.07
C SER A 79 -14.38 -8.48 -3.09
N VAL A 80 -14.53 -7.48 -2.23
CA VAL A 80 -15.78 -6.72 -2.04
C VAL A 80 -15.91 -5.60 -3.08
N CYS A 81 -14.85 -4.83 -3.32
CA CYS A 81 -14.95 -3.59 -4.09
C CYS A 81 -14.52 -3.73 -5.56
N ARG A 82 -14.03 -4.91 -6.01
CA ARG A 82 -13.33 -5.08 -7.30
C ARG A 82 -12.23 -4.02 -7.53
N ALA A 83 -11.67 -3.47 -6.45
CA ALA A 83 -10.70 -2.39 -6.52
C ALA A 83 -9.35 -2.93 -7.03
N THR A 84 -8.71 -2.21 -7.94
CA THR A 84 -7.37 -2.54 -8.45
C THR A 84 -6.31 -2.14 -7.41
N ILE A 85 -5.42 -3.06 -7.03
CA ILE A 85 -4.44 -2.94 -5.93
C ILE A 85 -3.24 -2.05 -6.29
N ARG A 86 -3.28 -1.25 -7.36
CA ARG A 86 -2.19 -0.32 -7.67
C ARG A 86 -2.28 0.88 -6.72
N PRO A 87 -1.30 1.11 -5.82
CA PRO A 87 -1.24 2.37 -5.12
C PRO A 87 -0.98 3.47 -6.16
N SER A 88 -1.82 4.51 -6.18
CA SER A 88 -1.59 5.68 -7.02
C SER A 88 -0.25 6.30 -6.62
N GLN A 89 0.74 6.24 -7.50
CA GLN A 89 1.92 7.10 -7.36
C GLN A 89 1.42 8.54 -7.49
N SER A 90 1.36 9.27 -6.39
CA SER A 90 1.18 10.73 -6.42
C SER A 90 2.46 11.34 -7.00
N LYS A 91 2.55 11.42 -8.33
CA LYS A 91 3.47 12.34 -8.99
C LYS A 91 2.83 13.71 -9.00
N THR A 92 3.06 14.50 -7.95
CA THR A 92 2.93 15.96 -8.04
C THR A 92 4.01 16.47 -8.98
N GLY A 93 3.62 16.70 -10.23
CA GLY A 93 4.49 17.23 -11.27
C GLY A 93 3.66 17.99 -12.30
N ALA A 94 3.07 19.11 -11.88
CA ALA A 94 2.50 20.08 -12.81
C ALA A 94 3.43 21.31 -12.86
N ALA A 95 4.40 21.23 -13.77
CA ALA A 95 4.93 22.42 -14.43
C ALA A 95 3.90 22.84 -15.49
N GLY A 96 3.42 24.09 -15.44
CA GLY A 96 2.39 24.57 -16.36
C GLY A 96 2.14 26.07 -16.27
N ALA A 97 2.95 26.82 -16.99
CA ALA A 97 2.66 28.08 -17.69
C ALA A 97 1.81 29.17 -16.99
N LYS A 98 2.45 30.31 -16.66
CA LYS A 98 1.77 31.61 -16.58
C LYS A 98 2.24 32.46 -17.77
N ASN A 99 1.34 32.76 -18.71
CA ASN A 99 1.55 33.81 -19.70
C ASN A 99 0.82 35.10 -19.27
N PRO A 100 1.25 36.27 -19.77
CA PRO A 100 1.12 37.55 -19.08
C PRO A 100 -0.11 38.35 -19.53
N SER A 101 -0.74 39.10 -18.61
CA SER A 101 -1.32 40.42 -18.91
C SER A 101 -1.75 41.12 -17.62
N GLY A 102 -1.61 42.45 -17.58
CA GLY A 102 -2.27 43.29 -16.57
C GLY A 102 -1.42 44.43 -16.00
N LYS A 103 -1.22 45.51 -16.78
CA LYS A 103 -0.91 46.84 -16.24
C LYS A 103 -2.07 47.29 -15.34
N LYS A 104 -1.77 47.82 -14.14
CA LYS A 104 -2.43 48.95 -13.45
C LYS A 104 -1.72 49.17 -12.11
N GLN A 105 -0.84 50.18 -12.06
CA GLN A 105 -1.07 51.51 -11.46
C GLN A 105 -0.68 51.56 -9.98
N LYS A 106 0.39 52.33 -9.75
CA LYS A 106 1.04 52.64 -8.48
C LYS A 106 0.19 53.66 -7.73
N LEU A 107 -0.31 53.32 -6.55
CA LEU A 107 -0.82 54.33 -5.61
C LEU A 107 0.26 54.61 -4.57
N LYS A 108 0.66 55.88 -4.52
CA LYS A 108 1.62 56.45 -3.59
C LYS A 108 0.97 56.57 -2.20
N SER A 109 1.73 56.26 -1.17
CA SER A 109 1.78 57.08 0.05
C SER A 109 3.24 57.18 0.49
#